data_AF-A0A254NSP5-F1
#
_entry.id   AF-A0A254NSP5-F1
#
_cell.length_a   1.000
_cell.length_b   1.000
_cell.length_c   1.000
_cell.angle_alpha   90.00
_cell.angle_beta   90.00
_cell.angle_gamma   90.00
#
_symmetry.space_group_name_H-M   'P 1'
#
loop_
_entity.id
_entity.type
_entity.pdbx_description
1 polymer ?
#
loop_
_entity_poly.entity_id
_entity_poly.type
_entity_poly.pdbx_seq_one_letter_code
_entity_poly.pdbx_strand_id
1 'polypeptide(L)'
;MSDNERKTKEAPASAGAASLHRGPARTAYTRKEKGKAAEDAAALHLERNGWTVKERNWSCRTGELDLIAVRGETILFVEVRSRSGSGFGLPAESVDARKIRKVRHTAEAYLHRFGLSDRPIRFDVIAVMLGRNLEIRSLEQIEEAF
;
A
#
# COMPACT_ATOMS: atom_id res chain seq x y z
N MET A 1 63.67 -5.61 31.62
CA MET A 1 64.19 -6.67 32.51
C MET A 1 63.33 -6.60 33.76
N SER A 2 62.42 -7.50 34.08
CA SER A 2 62.14 -8.82 33.53
C SER A 2 60.69 -9.18 33.80
N ASP A 3 60.16 -10.01 32.92
CA ASP A 3 58.95 -10.80 33.07
C ASP A 3 58.88 -11.50 34.43
N ASN A 4 57.65 -11.70 34.94
CA ASN A 4 57.26 -13.07 35.27
C ASN A 4 55.75 -13.28 35.18
N GLU A 5 55.42 -14.40 34.55
CA GLU A 5 54.11 -14.90 34.18
C GLU A 5 53.37 -15.63 35.30
N ARG A 6 52.03 -15.48 35.25
CA ARG A 6 50.95 -16.49 35.37
C ARG A 6 51.00 -17.54 36.51
N LYS A 7 49.87 -17.71 37.22
CA LYS A 7 48.77 -18.64 36.82
C LYS A 7 47.52 -18.61 37.74
N THR A 8 46.37 -18.34 37.11
CA THR A 8 44.97 -18.83 37.30
C THR A 8 44.22 -18.72 38.63
N LYS A 9 43.00 -18.16 38.54
CA LYS A 9 41.74 -18.89 38.81
C LYS A 9 40.53 -18.24 38.11
N GLU A 10 39.86 -19.07 37.30
CA GLU A 10 38.42 -19.21 36.97
C GLU A 10 37.53 -17.99 36.63
N ALA A 11 36.82 -18.13 35.50
CA ALA A 11 35.66 -17.31 35.10
C ALA A 11 34.35 -17.85 35.75
N PRO A 12 33.26 -17.06 35.76
CA PRO A 12 32.33 -17.22 34.63
C PRO A 12 31.74 -15.91 34.09
N ALA A 13 31.18 -16.05 32.89
CA ALA A 13 30.51 -15.06 32.08
C ALA A 13 29.25 -14.46 32.72
N SER A 14 28.92 -13.21 32.35
CA SER A 14 27.56 -12.91 31.87
C SER A 14 27.53 -11.60 31.07
N ALA A 15 27.13 -11.73 29.82
CA ALA A 15 26.75 -10.64 28.94
C ALA A 15 25.38 -10.10 29.39
N GLY A 16 25.33 -8.85 29.84
CA GLY A 16 24.08 -8.12 30.04
C GLY A 16 23.57 -7.59 28.72
N ALA A 17 22.89 -8.43 27.94
CA ALA A 17 22.05 -7.95 26.84
C ALA A 17 20.95 -7.06 27.42
N ALA A 18 21.02 -5.76 27.16
CA ALA A 18 19.98 -4.82 27.55
C ALA A 18 18.66 -5.26 26.93
N SER A 19 17.70 -5.53 27.81
CA SER A 19 16.35 -6.00 27.51
C SER A 19 15.64 -5.01 26.59
N LEU A 20 15.47 -5.39 25.31
CA LEU A 20 14.52 -4.75 24.40
C LEU A 20 13.13 -5.02 24.96
N HIS A 21 12.53 -3.99 25.56
CA HIS A 21 11.15 -4.00 26.00
C HIS A 21 10.25 -4.14 24.75
N ARG A 22 9.93 -5.38 24.35
CA ARG A 22 8.84 -5.66 23.41
C ARG A 22 7.55 -5.35 24.15
N GLY A 23 6.98 -4.18 23.87
CA GLY A 23 5.58 -3.91 24.18
C GLY A 23 4.68 -5.02 23.62
N PRO A 24 3.47 -5.20 24.18
CA PRO A 24 2.59 -6.30 23.81
C PRO A 24 2.39 -6.33 22.30
N ALA A 25 2.59 -7.50 21.69
CA ALA A 25 2.37 -7.70 20.26
C ALA A 25 0.96 -7.22 19.90
N ARG A 26 0.84 -6.21 19.03
CA ARG A 26 -0.46 -5.71 18.57
C ARG A 26 -1.27 -6.90 18.05
N THR A 27 -2.40 -7.17 18.69
CA THR A 27 -3.45 -8.06 18.20
C THR A 27 -3.89 -7.50 16.84
N ALA A 28 -3.63 -8.25 15.76
CA ALA A 28 -3.95 -8.00 14.35
C ALA A 28 -4.47 -6.58 13.93
N TYR A 29 -3.77 -5.93 13.00
CA TYR A 29 -4.21 -4.66 12.39
C TYR A 29 -5.64 -4.72 11.83
N THR A 30 -6.38 -3.63 12.02
CA THR A 30 -7.76 -3.47 11.52
C THR A 30 -7.82 -3.42 10.00
N ARG A 31 -9.00 -3.66 9.42
CA ARG A 31 -9.22 -3.51 7.97
C ARG A 31 -8.89 -2.10 7.48
N LYS A 32 -9.19 -1.08 8.29
CA LYS A 32 -8.91 0.33 7.96
C LYS A 32 -7.40 0.60 7.91
N GLU A 33 -6.64 0.08 8.87
CA GLU A 33 -5.18 0.23 8.89
C GLU A 33 -4.51 -0.52 7.73
N LYS A 34 -4.98 -1.72 7.41
CA LYS A 34 -4.54 -2.47 6.23
C LYS A 34 -4.86 -1.72 4.93
N GLY A 35 -6.07 -1.17 4.81
CA GLY A 35 -6.48 -0.37 3.67
C GLY A 35 -5.58 0.86 3.49
N LYS A 36 -5.34 1.61 4.58
CA LYS A 36 -4.43 2.75 4.56
C LYS A 36 -3.01 2.38 4.15
N ALA A 37 -2.45 1.30 4.71
CA ALA A 37 -1.11 0.85 4.36
C ALA A 37 -0.99 0.42 2.88
N ALA A 38 -2.02 -0.23 2.35
CA ALA A 38 -2.08 -0.58 0.92
C ALA A 38 -2.14 0.66 0.03
N GLU A 39 -2.95 1.65 0.39
CA GLU A 39 -3.07 2.90 -0.36
C GLU A 39 -1.78 3.73 -0.31
N ASP A 40 -1.13 3.81 0.86
CA ASP A 40 0.18 4.45 1.02
C ASP A 40 1.23 3.78 0.09
N ALA A 41 1.25 2.45 0.03
CA ALA A 41 2.16 1.71 -0.85
C ALA A 41 1.83 1.89 -2.34
N ALA A 42 0.55 1.90 -2.70
CA ALA A 42 0.08 2.14 -4.07
C ALA A 42 0.44 3.55 -4.55
N ALA A 43 0.24 4.58 -3.72
CA ALA A 43 0.63 5.94 -4.04
C ALA A 43 2.14 6.05 -4.29
N LEU A 44 2.97 5.48 -3.41
CA LEU A 44 4.43 5.48 -3.58
C LEU A 44 4.88 4.72 -4.83
N HIS A 45 4.21 3.61 -5.16
CA HIS A 45 4.46 2.87 -6.40
C HIS A 45 4.15 3.73 -7.64
N LEU A 46 3.02 4.44 -7.65
CA LEU A 46 2.66 5.35 -8.74
C LEU A 46 3.69 6.47 -8.91
N GLU A 47 4.09 7.12 -7.81
CA GLU A 47 5.11 8.18 -7.79
C GLU A 47 6.45 7.70 -8.36
N ARG A 48 6.90 6.50 -7.96
CA ARG A 48 8.12 5.88 -8.50
C ARG A 48 8.04 5.58 -9.99
N ASN A 49 6.83 5.38 -10.53
CA ASN A 49 6.57 5.16 -11.95
C ASN A 49 6.21 6.45 -12.72
N GLY A 50 6.53 7.61 -12.14
CA GLY A 50 6.41 8.91 -12.79
C GLY A 50 4.99 9.49 -12.84
N TRP A 51 4.07 8.93 -12.05
CA TRP A 51 2.74 9.53 -11.85
C TRP A 51 2.78 10.53 -10.70
N THR A 52 2.04 11.63 -10.82
CA THR A 52 1.81 12.56 -9.70
C THR A 52 0.46 12.25 -9.07
N VAL A 53 0.43 11.79 -7.82
CA VAL A 53 -0.81 11.58 -7.07
C VAL A 53 -1.42 12.95 -6.75
N LYS A 54 -2.65 13.19 -7.20
CA LYS A 54 -3.39 14.44 -6.98
C LYS A 54 -4.39 14.34 -5.84
N GLU A 55 -5.05 13.19 -5.73
CA GLU A 55 -6.06 12.96 -4.70
C GLU A 55 -5.93 11.55 -4.14
N ARG A 56 -6.35 11.42 -2.89
CA ARG A 56 -6.41 10.18 -2.13
C ARG A 56 -7.74 10.11 -1.39
N ASN A 57 -8.43 8.97 -1.43
CA ASN A 57 -9.77 8.79 -0.83
C ASN A 57 -10.74 9.92 -1.22
N TRP A 58 -10.77 10.28 -2.50
CA TRP A 58 -11.67 11.33 -2.97
C TRP A 58 -13.11 10.82 -2.94
N SER A 59 -14.01 11.58 -2.31
CA SER A 59 -15.41 11.19 -2.16
C SER A 59 -16.36 12.27 -2.66
N CYS A 60 -17.49 11.82 -3.20
CA CYS A 60 -18.59 12.68 -3.58
C CYS A 60 -19.91 11.92 -3.47
N ARG A 61 -21.02 12.54 -3.89
CA ARG A 61 -22.36 11.93 -3.78
C ARG A 61 -22.51 10.62 -4.57
N THR A 62 -21.72 10.41 -5.62
CA THR A 62 -21.82 9.21 -6.48
C THR A 62 -20.95 8.04 -5.98
N GLY A 63 -19.92 8.32 -5.18
CA GLY A 63 -19.02 7.29 -4.67
C GLY A 63 -17.68 7.82 -4.17
N GLU A 64 -16.71 6.92 -4.15
CA GLU A 64 -15.36 7.14 -3.67
C GLU A 64 -14.35 6.64 -4.71
N LEU A 65 -13.19 7.29 -4.80
CA LEU A 65 -12.04 6.93 -5.62
C LEU A 65 -10.81 6.85 -4.72
N ASP A 66 -10.11 5.72 -4.72
CA ASP A 66 -9.00 5.49 -3.78
C ASP A 66 -7.81 6.38 -4.12
N LEU A 67 -7.35 6.38 -5.39
CA LEU A 67 -6.28 7.25 -5.86
C LEU A 67 -6.62 7.87 -7.22
N ILE A 68 -6.22 9.13 -7.40
CA ILE A 68 -6.25 9.82 -8.67
C ILE A 68 -4.86 10.38 -8.93
N ALA A 69 -4.26 10.00 -10.06
CA ALA A 69 -2.91 10.41 -10.43
C ALA A 69 -2.87 10.96 -11.85
N VAL A 70 -1.82 11.72 -12.18
CA VAL A 70 -1.66 12.31 -13.52
C VAL A 70 -0.24 12.11 -14.04
N ARG A 71 -0.13 11.92 -15.36
CA ARG A 71 1.14 11.90 -16.08
C ARG A 71 0.93 12.47 -17.48
N GLY A 72 1.54 13.62 -17.76
CA GLY A 72 1.22 14.40 -18.96
C GLY A 72 -0.26 14.78 -18.99
N GLU A 73 -0.94 14.39 -20.07
CA GLU A 73 -2.38 14.62 -20.24
C GLU A 73 -3.27 13.56 -19.62
N THR A 74 -2.73 12.39 -19.29
CA THR A 74 -3.53 11.26 -18.81
C THR A 74 -3.88 11.39 -17.33
N ILE A 75 -5.15 11.14 -17.02
CA ILE A 75 -5.65 10.96 -15.66
C ILE A 75 -5.82 9.47 -15.39
N LEU A 76 -5.18 9.00 -14.32
CA LEU A 76 -5.27 7.63 -13.86
C LEU A 76 -6.16 7.57 -12.62
N PHE A 77 -7.20 6.77 -12.68
CA PHE A 77 -8.02 6.38 -11.55
C PHE A 77 -7.61 4.99 -11.09
N VAL A 78 -7.27 4.82 -9.82
CA VAL A 78 -6.81 3.52 -9.29
C VAL A 78 -7.72 3.06 -8.16
N GLU A 79 -8.17 1.81 -8.28
CA GLU A 79 -8.77 1.06 -7.17
C GLU A 79 -7.67 0.27 -6.45
N VAL A 80 -7.57 0.42 -5.13
CA VAL A 80 -6.53 -0.23 -4.31
C VAL A 80 -7.13 -1.39 -3.51
N ARG A 81 -6.50 -2.56 -3.60
CA ARG A 81 -6.97 -3.78 -2.92
C ARG A 81 -5.90 -4.35 -2.00
N SER A 82 -6.16 -4.30 -0.70
CA SER A 82 -5.34 -5.02 0.29
C SER A 82 -5.71 -6.51 0.33
N ARG A 83 -4.72 -7.40 0.22
CA ARG A 83 -4.87 -8.85 0.43
C ARG A 83 -4.21 -9.28 1.73
N SER A 84 -4.91 -10.12 2.50
CA SER A 84 -4.35 -10.83 3.64
C SER A 84 -4.58 -12.33 3.47
N GLY A 85 -3.52 -13.08 3.16
CA GLY A 85 -3.55 -14.53 2.94
C GLY A 85 -3.35 -14.97 1.48
N SER A 86 -3.35 -16.28 1.25
CA SER A 86 -3.12 -16.94 -0.05
C SER A 86 -4.40 -17.08 -0.91
N GLY A 87 -5.38 -16.20 -0.71
CA GLY A 87 -6.64 -16.25 -1.47
C GLY A 87 -6.38 -16.07 -2.96
N PHE A 88 -6.57 -17.15 -3.73
CA PHE A 88 -6.47 -17.16 -5.18
C PHE A 88 -7.65 -16.41 -5.82
N GLY A 89 -7.34 -15.70 -6.90
CA GLY A 89 -8.22 -14.89 -7.71
C GLY A 89 -7.38 -13.77 -8.33
N LEU A 90 -7.57 -13.43 -9.59
CA LEU A 90 -6.92 -12.26 -10.18
C LEU A 90 -7.52 -10.99 -9.55
N PRO A 91 -6.73 -9.94 -9.28
CA PRO A 91 -7.30 -8.68 -8.78
C PRO A 91 -8.41 -8.12 -9.69
N ALA A 92 -8.30 -8.32 -11.01
CA ALA A 92 -9.35 -7.99 -11.99
C ALA A 92 -10.64 -8.79 -11.77
N GLU A 93 -10.57 -10.08 -11.44
CA GLU A 93 -11.74 -10.94 -11.14
C GLU A 93 -12.49 -10.48 -9.87
N SER A 94 -11.87 -9.65 -9.02
CA SER A 94 -12.47 -9.14 -7.79
C SER A 94 -13.22 -7.81 -7.95
N VAL A 95 -13.21 -7.20 -9.14
CA VAL A 95 -13.97 -6.00 -9.45
C VAL A 95 -15.19 -6.37 -10.28
N ASP A 96 -16.32 -6.62 -9.61
CA ASP A 96 -17.56 -6.93 -10.30
C ASP A 96 -18.04 -5.78 -11.22
N ALA A 97 -18.90 -6.09 -12.19
CA ALA A 97 -19.41 -5.12 -13.16
C ALA A 97 -20.14 -3.93 -12.48
N ARG A 98 -20.70 -4.14 -11.28
CA ARG A 98 -21.37 -3.08 -10.52
C ARG A 98 -20.34 -2.09 -9.96
N LYS A 99 -19.20 -2.58 -9.47
CA LYS A 99 -18.13 -1.74 -8.97
C LYS A 99 -17.44 -0.97 -10.09
N ILE A 100 -17.20 -1.60 -11.24
CA ILE A 100 -16.71 -0.92 -12.46
C ILE A 100 -17.61 0.27 -12.81
N ARG A 101 -18.93 0.04 -12.93
CA ARG A 101 -19.89 1.11 -13.23
C ARG A 101 -19.86 2.24 -12.20
N LYS A 102 -19.78 1.90 -10.91
CA LYS A 102 -19.71 2.90 -9.84
C LYS A 102 -18.44 3.74 -9.91
N VAL A 103 -17.29 3.11 -10.14
CA VAL A 103 -16.00 3.82 -10.26
C VAL A 103 -16.02 4.75 -11.47
N ARG A 104 -16.45 4.27 -12.64
CA ARG A 104 -16.57 5.09 -13.85
C ARG A 104 -17.48 6.30 -13.63
N HIS A 105 -18.65 6.10 -13.03
CA HIS A 105 -19.57 7.20 -12.75
C HIS A 105 -19.03 8.20 -11.71
N THR A 106 -18.23 7.73 -10.75
CA THR A 106 -17.57 8.59 -9.77
C THR A 106 -16.42 9.38 -10.43
N ALA A 107 -15.68 8.76 -11.34
CA ALA A 107 -14.66 9.41 -12.14
C ALA A 107 -15.26 10.48 -13.07
N GLU A 108 -16.39 10.22 -13.73
CA GLU A 108 -17.12 11.24 -14.52
C GLU A 108 -17.45 12.48 -13.67
N ALA A 109 -17.93 12.28 -12.44
CA ALA A 109 -18.22 13.38 -11.52
C ALA A 109 -16.95 14.17 -11.15
N TYR A 110 -15.82 13.50 -10.96
CA TYR A 110 -14.52 14.13 -10.75
C TYR A 110 -14.12 14.98 -11.96
N LEU A 111 -14.11 14.39 -13.17
CA LEU A 111 -13.72 15.06 -14.40
C LEU A 111 -14.57 16.30 -14.67
N HIS A 112 -15.89 16.18 -14.53
CA HIS A 112 -16.80 17.31 -14.70
C HIS A 112 -16.56 18.42 -13.66
N ARG A 113 -16.34 18.06 -12.39
CA ARG A 113 -16.09 19.04 -11.32
C ARG A 113 -14.85 19.89 -11.56
N PHE A 114 -13.82 19.29 -12.15
CA PHE A 114 -12.52 19.94 -12.34
C PHE A 114 -12.27 20.40 -13.79
N GLY A 115 -13.25 20.27 -14.68
CA GLY A 115 -13.11 20.70 -16.08
C GLY A 115 -12.08 19.88 -16.86
N LEU A 116 -12.03 18.56 -16.65
CA LEU A 116 -11.04 17.64 -17.22
C LEU A 116 -11.66 16.61 -18.18
N SER A 117 -12.89 16.83 -18.63
CA SER A 117 -13.67 15.86 -19.40
C SER A 117 -13.10 15.50 -20.77
N ASP A 118 -12.18 16.31 -21.30
CA ASP A 118 -11.48 16.13 -22.57
C ASP A 118 -10.16 15.36 -22.43
N ARG A 119 -9.71 15.10 -21.20
CA ARG A 119 -8.42 14.45 -20.95
C ARG A 119 -8.52 12.94 -21.11
N PRO A 120 -7.49 12.27 -21.67
CA PRO A 120 -7.45 10.82 -21.70
C PRO A 120 -7.46 10.25 -20.28
N ILE A 121 -8.25 9.19 -20.07
CA ILE A 121 -8.38 8.54 -18.78
C ILE A 121 -7.97 7.07 -18.86
N ARG A 122 -7.48 6.55 -17.73
CA ARG A 122 -7.15 5.14 -17.55
C ARG A 122 -7.65 4.67 -16.18
N PHE A 123 -8.08 3.43 -16.10
CA PHE A 123 -8.48 2.78 -14.85
C PHE A 123 -7.55 1.61 -14.57
N ASP A 124 -6.93 1.61 -13.39
CA ASP A 124 -6.08 0.51 -12.94
C ASP A 124 -6.59 -0.08 -11.65
N VAL A 125 -6.11 -1.29 -11.37
CA VAL A 125 -6.21 -1.91 -10.05
C VAL A 125 -4.82 -2.13 -9.50
N ILE A 126 -4.54 -1.67 -8.29
CA ILE A 126 -3.32 -2.03 -7.56
C ILE A 126 -3.67 -2.98 -6.42
N ALA A 127 -3.14 -4.19 -6.49
CA ALA A 127 -3.26 -5.20 -5.44
C ALA A 127 -2.01 -5.20 -4.57
N VAL A 128 -2.19 -5.07 -3.25
CA VAL A 128 -1.10 -5.07 -2.27
C VAL A 128 -1.27 -6.25 -1.33
N MET A 129 -0.29 -7.14 -1.30
CA MET A 129 -0.24 -8.22 -0.32
C MET A 129 0.48 -7.74 0.94
N LEU A 130 -0.26 -7.68 2.05
CA LEU A 130 0.27 -7.25 3.35
C LEU A 130 0.60 -8.46 4.23
N GLY A 131 1.76 -8.41 4.86
CA GLY A 131 2.10 -9.35 5.92
C GLY A 131 1.51 -8.97 7.28
N ARG A 132 1.90 -9.70 8.33
CA ARG A 132 1.29 -9.57 9.67
C ARG A 132 1.58 -8.22 10.33
N ASN A 133 2.69 -7.58 9.95
CA ASN A 133 3.16 -6.31 10.48
C ASN A 133 2.96 -5.16 9.47
N LEU A 134 2.02 -5.31 8.52
CA LEU A 134 1.80 -4.39 7.39
C LEU A 134 2.99 -4.24 6.44
N GLU A 135 3.97 -5.14 6.50
CA GLU A 135 5.04 -5.19 5.53
C GLU A 135 4.48 -5.56 4.14
N ILE A 136 4.92 -4.85 3.10
CA ILE A 136 4.53 -5.12 1.71
C ILE A 136 5.23 -6.40 1.26
N ARG A 137 4.46 -7.47 1.03
CA ARG A 137 4.97 -8.76 0.54
C ARG A 137 5.02 -8.80 -0.98
N SER A 138 4.04 -8.19 -1.63
CA SER A 138 4.02 -7.94 -3.07
C SER A 138 3.08 -6.79 -3.39
N LEU A 139 3.32 -6.16 -4.54
CA LEU A 139 2.47 -5.15 -5.14
C LEU A 139 2.38 -5.43 -6.64
N GLU A 140 1.16 -5.53 -7.14
CA GLU A 140 0.87 -5.76 -8.55
C GLU A 140 -0.06 -4.66 -9.05
N GLN A 141 0.27 -4.07 -10.19
CA GLN A 141 -0.57 -3.12 -10.90
C GLN A 141 -1.11 -3.79 -12.15
N ILE A 142 -2.44 -3.86 -12.25
CA ILE A 142 -3.13 -4.25 -13.48
C ILE A 142 -3.48 -2.96 -14.20
N GLU A 143 -2.77 -2.73 -15.30
CA GLU A 143 -2.98 -1.62 -16.20
C GLU A 143 -4.26 -1.82 -17.03
N GLU A 144 -5.01 -0.74 -17.28
CA GLU A 144 -6.21 -0.77 -18.15
C GLU A 144 -7.21 -1.86 -17.71
N ALA A 145 -7.42 -1.96 -16.40
CA ALA A 145 -8.16 -3.04 -15.77
C ALA A 145 -9.64 -3.09 -16.22
N PHE A 146 -10.24 -1.94 -16.57
CA PHE A 146 -11.59 -1.85 -17.10
C PHE A 146 -11.92 -0.53 -17.78
#